data_AF-A0A443J9Z2-F1
#
_entry.id   AF-A0A443J9Z2-F1
#
_cell.length_a   1.000
_cell.length_b   1.000
_cell.length_c   1.000
_cell.angle_alpha   90.00
_cell.angle_beta   90.00
_cell.angle_gamma   90.00
#
_symmetry.space_group_name_H-M   'P 1'
#
loop_
_entity.id
_entity.type
_entity.pdbx_description
1 polymer ?
#
loop_
_entity_poly.entity_id
_entity_poly.type
_entity_poly.pdbx_seq_one_letter_code
_entity_poly.pdbx_strand_id
1 'polypeptide(L)' 'MDARRGRHETIKYELRMKGTSFAELGRRHAVHPSVFSAVASGRRRSLPTAKIIADALGTDPSILWPELYGDTDG' A
#
# COMPACT_ATOMS: atom_id res chain seq x y z
N MET A 1 18.21 10.34 -0.10
CA MET A 1 16.84 10.51 -0.65
C MET A 1 16.02 9.32 -0.18
N ASP A 2 15.25 9.48 0.89
CA ASP A 2 14.54 8.39 1.57
C ASP A 2 13.48 7.74 0.67
N ALA A 3 13.83 6.61 0.03
CA ALA A 3 12.95 5.83 -0.85
C ALA A 3 11.62 5.40 -0.18
N ARG A 4 11.52 5.47 1.15
CA ARG A 4 10.28 5.22 1.92
C ARG A 4 9.26 6.37 1.84
N ARG A 5 9.70 7.62 1.68
CA ARG A 5 8.78 8.78 1.65
C ARG A 5 8.07 8.89 0.29
N GLY A 6 8.83 8.69 -0.79
CA GLY A 6 8.28 8.71 -2.15
C GLY A 6 7.18 7.68 -2.38
N ARG A 7 7.36 6.43 -1.91
CA ARG A 7 6.34 5.36 -2.10
C ARG A 7 5.00 5.68 -1.46
N HIS A 8 4.99 6.22 -0.24
CA HIS A 8 3.75 6.60 0.44
C HIS A 8 2.98 7.68 -0.32
N GLU A 9 3.71 8.65 -0.89
CA GLU A 9 3.11 9.72 -1.69
C GLU A 9 2.60 9.20 -3.04
N THR A 10 3.34 8.32 -3.71
CA THR A 10 2.90 7.64 -4.93
C THR A 10 1.63 6.83 -4.69
N ILE A 11 1.59 5.98 -3.66
CA ILE A 11 0.40 5.17 -3.33
C ILE A 11 -0.81 6.08 -3.06
N LYS A 12 -0.63 7.18 -2.32
CA LYS A 12 -1.70 8.15 -2.09
C LYS A 12 -2.21 8.79 -3.39
N TYR A 13 -1.29 9.16 -4.28
CA TYR A 13 -1.62 9.76 -5.57
C TYR A 13 -2.40 8.79 -6.45
N GLU A 14 -1.92 7.56 -6.59
CA GLU A 14 -2.57 6.50 -7.36
C GLU A 14 -3.96 6.15 -6.80
N LEU A 15 -4.10 6.05 -5.48
CA LEU A 15 -5.41 5.84 -4.85
C LEU A 15 -6.37 6.99 -5.17
N ARG A 16 -5.88 8.23 -5.14
CA ARG A 16 -6.67 9.41 -5.54
C ARG A 16 -7.10 9.34 -7.00
N MET A 17 -6.22 8.91 -7.89
CA MET A 17 -6.54 8.73 -9.32
C MET A 17 -7.63 7.67 -9.53
N LYS A 18 -7.67 6.64 -8.68
CA LYS A 18 -8.70 5.60 -8.66
C LYS A 18 -9.98 6.03 -7.93
N GLY A 19 -10.05 7.26 -7.41
CA GLY A 19 -11.20 7.75 -6.64
C GLY A 19 -11.32 7.14 -5.24
N THR A 20 -10.24 6.55 -4.72
CA THR A 20 -10.19 5.89 -3.40
C THR A 20 -9.20 6.60 -2.47
N SER A 21 -9.27 6.32 -1.17
CA SER A 21 -8.33 6.84 -0.16
C SER A 21 -8.14 5.83 0.98
N PHE A 22 -7.07 5.98 1.78
CA PHE A 22 -6.84 5.11 2.95
C PHE A 22 -8.00 5.08 3.95
N ALA A 23 -8.70 6.21 4.12
CA ALA A 23 -9.89 6.27 4.95
C ALA A 23 -11.03 5.41 4.37
N GLU A 24 -11.21 5.41 3.05
CA GLU A 24 -12.24 4.61 2.39
C GLU A 24 -11.93 3.11 2.48
N LEU A 25 -10.68 2.73 2.21
CA LEU A 25 -10.21 1.35 2.38
C LEU A 25 -10.33 0.91 3.84
N GLY A 26 -10.06 1.79 4.78
CA GLY A 26 -10.22 1.52 6.19
C GLY A 26 -11.67 1.26 6.60
N ARG A 27 -12.62 2.03 6.07
CA ARG A 27 -14.05 1.79 6.27
C ARG A 27 -14.50 0.48 5.65
N ARG A 28 -14.06 0.18 4.41
CA ARG A 28 -14.48 -1.02 3.67
C ARG A 28 -13.94 -2.32 4.27
N HIS A 29 -12.73 -2.31 4.82
CA HIS A 29 -12.06 -3.49 5.36
C HIS A 29 -11.97 -3.51 6.89
N ALA A 30 -12.59 -2.56 7.59
CA ALA A 30 -12.51 -2.39 9.04
C ALA A 30 -11.06 -2.29 9.57
N VAL A 31 -10.18 -1.63 8.81
CA VAL A 31 -8.77 -1.44 9.15
C VAL A 31 -8.50 0.04 9.45
N HIS A 32 -7.76 0.33 10.51
CA HIS A 32 -7.45 1.70 10.87
C HIS A 32 -6.56 2.40 9.81
N PRO A 33 -6.85 3.65 9.38
CA PRO A 33 -6.08 4.36 8.36
C PRO A 33 -4.58 4.48 8.66
N SER A 34 -4.19 4.57 9.94
CA SER A 34 -2.77 4.56 10.33
C SER A 34 -2.04 3.29 9.94
N VAL A 35 -2.74 2.15 9.85
CA VAL A 35 -2.15 0.87 9.42
C VAL A 35 -1.79 0.94 7.94
N PHE A 36 -2.67 1.47 7.09
CA PHE A 36 -2.38 1.69 5.68
C PHE A 36 -1.20 2.63 5.48
N SER A 37 -1.17 3.75 6.22
CA SER A 37 -0.04 4.70 6.19
C SER A 37 1.29 4.04 6.59
N ALA A 38 1.28 3.21 7.64
CA ALA A 38 2.46 2.50 8.11
C ALA A 38 2.96 1.46 7.09
N VAL A 39 2.06 0.76 6.40
CA VAL A 39 2.40 -0.20 5.34
C VAL A 39 2.90 0.52 4.09
N ALA A 40 2.22 1.58 3.65
CA ALA A 40 2.62 2.41 2.51
C ALA A 40 4.01 3.06 2.68
N SER A 41 4.34 3.48 3.91
CA SER A 41 5.67 4.02 4.25
C SER A 41 6.73 2.92 4.46
N GLY A 42 6.36 1.63 4.38
CA GLY A 42 7.27 0.50 4.64
C GLY A 42 7.71 0.39 6.11
N ARG A 43 6.96 0.99 7.04
CA ARG A 43 7.20 0.93 8.50
C ARG A 43 6.58 -0.32 9.11
N ARG A 44 5.54 -0.87 8.49
CA ARG A 44 4.85 -2.08 8.93
C ARG A 44 4.82 -3.11 7.81
N ARG A 45 5.22 -4.34 8.11
CA ARG A 45 5.18 -5.47 7.19
C ARG A 45 3.89 -6.26 7.38
N SER A 46 2.81 -5.82 6.74
CA SER A 46 1.51 -6.51 6.80
C SER A 46 1.04 -6.88 5.40
N LEU A 47 1.24 -8.15 5.04
CA LEU A 47 0.78 -8.73 3.77
C LEU A 47 -0.71 -8.49 3.48
N PRO A 48 -1.66 -8.71 4.42
CA PRO A 48 -3.07 -8.51 4.12
C PRO A 48 -3.42 -7.05 3.81
N THR A 49 -2.88 -6.09 4.56
CA THR A 49 -3.09 -4.65 4.28
C THR A 49 -2.44 -4.22 2.97
N ALA A 50 -1.23 -4.69 2.68
CA ALA A 50 -0.54 -4.44 1.41
C ALA A 50 -1.39 -4.95 0.24
N LYS A 51 -1.94 -6.16 0.35
CA LYS A 51 -2.84 -6.74 -0.64
C LYS A 51 -4.11 -5.89 -0.85
N ILE A 52 -4.73 -5.38 0.22
CA ILE A 52 -5.92 -4.50 0.10
C ILE A 52 -5.58 -3.22 -0.68
N ILE A 53 -4.43 -2.60 -0.41
CA ILE A 53 -4.00 -1.40 -1.14
C ILE A 53 -3.74 -1.75 -2.61
N ALA A 54 -3.04 -2.85 -2.87
CA ALA A 54 -2.70 -3.27 -4.22
C ALA A 54 -3.96 -3.62 -5.04
N ASP A 55 -4.90 -4.34 -4.44
CA ASP A 55 -6.22 -4.64 -5.02
C ASP A 55 -6.98 -3.35 -5.37
N ALA A 56 -7.01 -2.37 -4.47
CA ALA A 56 -7.63 -1.07 -4.71
C ALA A 56 -6.94 -0.28 -5.84
N LEU A 57 -5.64 -0.48 -6.02
CA LEU A 57 -4.86 0.08 -7.11
C LEU A 57 -5.00 -0.73 -8.41
N GLY A 58 -5.50 -1.97 -8.34
CA GLY A 58 -5.51 -2.92 -9.45
C GLY A 58 -4.11 -3.36 -9.86
N THR A 59 -3.19 -3.45 -8.90
CA THR A 59 -1.81 -3.90 -9.11
C THR A 59 -1.45 -5.00 -8.12
N ASP A 60 -0.28 -5.60 -8.29
CA ASP A 60 0.21 -6.64 -7.38
C ASP A 60 0.97 -6.03 -6.19
N PRO A 61 0.73 -6.48 -4.95
CA PRO A 61 1.43 -5.96 -3.78
C PRO A 61 2.93 -6.25 -3.80
N SER A 62 3.40 -7.24 -4.56
CA SER A 62 4.82 -7.54 -4.75
C SER A 62 5.51 -6.47 -5.60
N ILE A 63 4.80 -5.81 -6.51
CA ILE A 63 5.34 -4.69 -7.30
C ILE A 63 5.51 -3.45 -6.42
N LEU A 64 4.55 -3.18 -5.53
CA LEU A 64 4.59 -2.03 -4.63
C LEU A 64 5.56 -2.24 -3.46
N TRP A 65 5.64 -3.47 -2.95
CA TRP A 65 6.49 -3.87 -1.84
C TRP A 65 7.27 -5.15 -2.15
N PRO A 66 8.25 -5.08 -3.06
CA PRO A 66 9.09 -6.25 -3.38
C PRO A 66 9.83 -6.77 -2.14
N GLU A 67 10.19 -5.86 -1.21
CA GLU A 67 10.82 -6.22 0.07
C GLU A 67 9.94 -7.06 1.01
N LEU A 68 8.62 -7.09 0.81
CA LEU A 68 7.68 -7.88 1.63
C LEU A 68 7.43 -9.25 1.04
N TYR A 69 7.44 -9.35 -0.28
CA TYR A 69 7.09 -10.57 -0.99
C TYR A 69 8.32 -11.38 -1.38
N GLY A 70 9.51 -10.79 -1.28
CA GLY A 70 10.73 -11.40 -1.76
C GLY A 70 10.72 -11.35 -3.27
N ASP A 71 11.82 -10.87 -3.84
CA ASP A 71 12.15 -11.07 -5.23
C ASP A 71 11.79 -12.51 -5.64
N THR A 72 10.66 -12.66 -6.34
CA THR A 72 10.33 -13.87 -7.10
C THR A 72 10.46 -13.45 -8.54
N ASP A 73 11.66 -13.01 -8.92
CA ASP A 73 12.14 -13.18 -10.28
C ASP A 73 12.66 -14.62 -10.34
N GLY A 74 11.89 -15.47 -10.99
CA GLY A 74 12.21 -16.84 -11.35
C GLY A 74 11.74 -17.09 -12.77
#